data_AF-A0A822XMT8-F1
#
_entry.id   AF-A0A822XMT8-F1
#
_cell.length_a   1.000
_cell.length_b   1.000
_cell.length_c   1.000
_cell.angle_alpha   90.00
_cell.angle_beta   90.00
_cell.angle_gamma   90.00
#
_symmetry.space_group_name_H-M   'P 1'
#
loop_
_entity.id
_entity.type
_entity.pdbx_description
1 polymer ?
#
loop_
_entity_poly.entity_id
_entity_poly.type
_entity_poly.pdbx_seq_one_letter_code
_entity_poly.pdbx_strand_id
1 'polypeptide(L)'
;MSVNFYLLHSVVIFLAWQFLKANFSCKARSIDSPDACIYAEIRTRIPDTISWDYNFEPAGRTPLSFTVKSAALKEAIDDLEWPGSSIQIVVQPDPPSVTFKGEGHGDLQIDFMYYANTDLLIAFHCDRRVCYRYKYKFLRATTSNIPSSVIKDSRGSKLTIGRGGMLKVQHLVSVVRSTQHSHNDSAGYQQPSRIAYIEFYVKPEETEDPVNDS
;
A
#
# COMPACT_ATOMS: atom_id res chain seq x y z
N MET A 1 15.45 10.23 -1.17
CA MET A 1 14.81 11.09 -2.18
C MET A 1 13.35 11.22 -1.76
N SER A 2 13.00 12.34 -1.12
CA SER A 2 11.69 12.54 -0.50
C SER A 2 10.66 12.91 -1.55
N VAL A 3 9.59 12.11 -1.65
CA VAL A 3 8.39 12.50 -2.40
C VAL A 3 7.58 13.40 -1.46
N ASN A 4 7.48 14.70 -1.79
CA ASN A 4 6.63 15.62 -1.05
C ASN A 4 5.17 15.36 -1.41
N PHE A 5 4.39 14.94 -0.43
CA PHE A 5 2.94 14.80 -0.54
C PHE A 5 2.29 16.12 -0.13
N TYR A 6 1.60 16.79 -1.06
CA TYR A 6 0.78 17.96 -0.73
C TYR A 6 -0.65 17.49 -0.49
N LEU A 7 -1.05 17.42 0.78
CA LEU A 7 -2.47 17.37 1.16
C LEU A 7 -3.05 18.78 1.00
N LEU A 8 -3.78 19.04 -0.08
CA LEU A 8 -4.85 20.04 -0.02
C LEU A 8 -6.09 19.32 0.51
N HIS A 9 -6.72 19.89 1.53
CA HIS A 9 -7.73 19.28 2.40
C HIS A 9 -8.98 18.67 1.73
N SER A 10 -9.11 18.71 0.39
CA SER A 10 -10.24 18.15 -0.34
C SER A 10 -9.88 17.42 -1.64
N VAL A 11 -8.61 17.34 -2.03
CA VAL A 11 -8.22 16.74 -3.33
C VAL A 11 -6.99 15.86 -3.16
N VAL A 12 -7.20 14.55 -3.07
CA VAL A 12 -6.12 13.57 -3.21
C VAL A 12 -5.82 13.43 -4.71
N ILE A 13 -4.87 14.22 -5.20
CA ILE A 13 -4.40 14.12 -6.58
C ILE A 13 -3.40 12.96 -6.66
N PHE A 14 -3.86 11.78 -7.07
CA PHE A 14 -2.97 10.70 -7.54
C PHE A 14 -2.63 10.96 -9.00
N LEU A 15 -1.49 11.59 -9.28
CA LEU A 15 -0.95 11.70 -10.63
C LEU A 15 0.11 10.62 -10.83
N ALA A 16 -0.32 9.50 -11.40
CA ALA A 16 0.56 8.58 -12.11
C ALA A 16 -0.04 8.37 -13.50
N TRP A 17 0.41 9.13 -14.49
CA TRP A 17 0.40 8.74 -15.90
C TRP A 17 1.34 9.65 -16.71
N GLN A 18 2.01 9.04 -17.69
CA GLN A 18 3.06 9.63 -18.52
C GLN A 18 2.63 10.95 -19.18
N PHE A 19 3.26 12.06 -18.77
CA PHE A 19 3.37 13.24 -19.63
C PHE A 19 4.72 13.20 -20.34
N LEU A 20 4.80 12.43 -21.42
CA LEU A 20 5.98 12.36 -22.28
C LEU A 20 6.00 13.52 -23.30
N LYS A 21 5.77 14.75 -22.86
CA LYS A 21 6.08 15.97 -23.65
C LYS A 21 6.61 17.05 -22.72
N ALA A 22 7.85 17.45 -22.99
CA ALA A 22 8.56 18.52 -22.29
C ALA A 22 7.72 19.82 -22.25
N ASN A 23 7.72 20.49 -21.09
CA ASN A 23 7.18 21.84 -20.88
C ASN A 23 5.65 22.00 -20.97
N PHE A 24 4.88 21.09 -20.36
CA PHE A 24 3.47 21.37 -20.09
C PHE A 24 3.23 21.82 -18.65
N SER A 25 2.41 22.84 -18.50
CA SER A 25 1.89 23.30 -17.24
C SER A 25 0.54 22.63 -16.96
N CYS A 26 0.42 21.93 -15.84
CA CYS A 26 -0.84 21.29 -15.45
C CYS A 26 -1.71 22.32 -14.71
N LYS A 27 -2.89 22.62 -15.28
CA LYS A 27 -3.87 23.51 -14.66
C LYS A 27 -4.89 22.67 -13.91
N ALA A 28 -4.93 22.82 -12.59
CA ALA A 28 -5.98 22.27 -11.75
C ALA A 28 -6.97 23.38 -11.39
N ARG A 29 -8.27 23.07 -11.45
CA ARG A 29 -9.35 23.94 -10.97
C ARG A 29 -10.12 23.19 -9.88
N SER A 30 -10.09 23.71 -8.65
CA SER A 30 -11.03 23.28 -7.60
C SER A 30 -12.23 24.20 -7.60
N ILE A 31 -13.41 23.62 -7.43
CA ILE A 31 -14.67 24.34 -7.26
C ILE A 31 -15.16 23.98 -5.86
N ASP A 32 -14.80 24.81 -4.88
CA ASP A 32 -15.13 24.57 -3.47
C ASP A 32 -16.51 25.16 -3.11
N SER A 33 -16.97 26.18 -3.85
CA SER A 33 -18.29 26.82 -3.72
C SER A 33 -18.69 27.47 -5.07
N PRO A 34 -19.98 27.82 -5.30
CA PRO A 34 -20.42 28.41 -6.58
C PRO A 34 -19.68 29.69 -6.98
N ASP A 35 -19.12 30.43 -6.00
CA ASP A 35 -18.45 31.72 -6.21
C ASP A 35 -16.93 31.70 -5.99
N ALA A 36 -16.33 30.53 -5.71
CA ALA A 36 -14.89 30.41 -5.49
C ALA A 36 -14.27 29.35 -6.40
N CYS A 37 -13.33 29.78 -7.24
CA CYS A 37 -12.50 28.90 -8.06
C CYS A 37 -11.03 29.06 -7.68
N ILE A 38 -10.40 27.96 -7.29
CA ILE A 38 -8.96 27.92 -7.04
C ILE A 38 -8.28 27.40 -8.30
N TYR A 39 -7.38 28.20 -8.85
CA TYR A 39 -6.54 27.82 -9.98
C TYR A 39 -5.14 27.51 -9.45
N ALA A 40 -4.64 26.31 -9.76
CA ALA A 40 -3.26 25.95 -9.49
C ALA A 40 -2.55 25.65 -10.80
N GLU A 41 -1.36 26.24 -10.95
CA GLU A 41 -0.46 25.96 -12.06
C GLU A 41 0.70 25.10 -11.56
N ILE A 42 0.78 23.85 -12.02
CA ILE A 42 1.82 22.91 -11.64
C ILE A 42 2.79 22.75 -12.81
N ARG A 43 4.02 23.24 -12.63
CA ARG A 43 5.11 23.06 -13.59
C ARG A 43 5.58 21.61 -13.58
N THR A 44 5.56 20.95 -14.73
CA THR A 44 6.07 19.58 -14.86
C THR A 44 7.59 19.57 -15.04
N ARG A 45 8.23 18.49 -14.59
CA ARG A 45 9.64 18.19 -14.89
C ARG A 45 9.68 16.81 -15.54
N ILE A 46 10.53 16.67 -16.56
CA ILE A 46 10.84 15.36 -17.12
C ILE A 46 11.63 14.61 -16.04
N PRO A 47 11.22 13.41 -15.64
CA PRO A 47 12.01 12.61 -14.72
C PRO A 47 13.37 12.28 -15.34
N ASP A 48 14.46 12.57 -14.63
CA ASP A 48 15.83 12.23 -15.07
C ASP A 48 16.07 10.71 -15.06
N THR A 49 15.24 9.98 -14.33
CA THR A 49 15.26 8.52 -14.23
C THR A 49 13.93 7.95 -14.70
N ILE A 50 14.01 6.90 -15.54
CA ILE A 50 12.85 6.09 -15.89
C ILE A 50 12.39 5.40 -14.60
N SER A 51 11.08 5.41 -14.35
CA SER A 51 10.48 4.64 -13.26
C SER A 51 10.94 3.20 -13.39
N TRP A 52 11.54 2.62 -12.34
CA TRP A 52 11.87 1.20 -12.36
C TRP A 52 10.60 0.41 -12.68
N ASP A 53 10.57 -0.22 -13.84
CA ASP A 53 9.54 -1.19 -14.20
C ASP A 53 9.84 -2.45 -13.38
N TYR A 54 9.45 -2.43 -12.11
CA TYR A 54 9.51 -3.62 -11.26
C TYR A 54 8.58 -4.66 -11.86
N ASN A 55 9.13 -5.54 -12.70
CA ASN A 55 8.40 -6.67 -13.23
C ASN A 55 8.12 -7.64 -12.08
N PHE A 56 6.92 -7.54 -11.52
CA PHE A 56 6.51 -8.39 -10.41
C PHE A 56 6.24 -9.81 -10.93
N GLU A 57 7.24 -10.68 -10.80
CA GLU A 57 7.09 -12.09 -11.15
C GLU A 57 6.46 -12.87 -9.97
N PRO A 58 5.41 -13.66 -10.19
CA PRO A 58 4.86 -14.56 -9.17
C PRO A 58 5.93 -15.51 -8.63
N ALA A 59 5.87 -15.81 -7.33
CA ALA A 59 6.78 -16.74 -6.68
C ALA A 59 6.42 -18.20 -6.98
N GLY A 60 6.69 -18.67 -8.20
CA GLY A 60 6.40 -20.04 -8.64
C GLY A 60 4.99 -20.19 -9.23
N ARG A 61 4.48 -21.43 -9.26
CA ARG A 61 3.16 -21.76 -9.84
C ARG A 61 1.98 -21.29 -8.99
N THR A 62 2.20 -21.16 -7.68
CA THR A 62 1.18 -20.78 -6.70
C THR A 62 1.45 -19.38 -6.18
N PRO A 63 0.49 -18.44 -6.25
CA PRO A 63 0.71 -17.08 -5.75
C PRO A 63 0.71 -17.05 -4.22
N LEU A 64 1.87 -16.78 -3.63
CA LEU A 64 2.00 -16.50 -2.20
C LEU A 64 1.35 -15.14 -1.90
N SER A 65 0.16 -15.16 -1.31
CA SER A 65 -0.59 -13.94 -1.00
C SER A 65 -1.47 -14.08 0.23
N PHE A 66 -1.69 -12.97 0.91
CA PHE A 66 -2.62 -12.89 2.02
C PHE A 66 -3.28 -11.51 2.04
N THR A 67 -4.50 -11.44 2.59
CA THR A 67 -5.26 -10.19 2.69
C THR A 67 -5.58 -9.94 4.14
N VAL A 68 -5.17 -8.78 4.65
CA VAL A 68 -5.42 -8.37 6.04
C VAL A 68 -6.23 -7.08 6.07
N LYS A 69 -6.97 -6.83 7.16
CA LYS A 69 -7.57 -5.52 7.39
C LYS A 69 -6.49 -4.44 7.34
N SER A 70 -6.74 -3.37 6.59
CA SER A 70 -5.76 -2.30 6.39
C SER A 70 -5.37 -1.61 7.69
N ALA A 71 -6.31 -1.46 8.63
CA ALA A 71 -6.03 -0.96 9.97
C ALA A 71 -5.06 -1.87 10.74
N ALA A 72 -5.31 -3.18 10.75
CA ALA A 72 -4.46 -4.15 11.44
C ALA A 72 -3.06 -4.24 10.84
N LEU A 73 -2.94 -4.14 9.51
CA LEU A 73 -1.62 -4.05 8.86
C LEU A 73 -0.86 -2.79 9.29
N LYS A 74 -1.56 -1.65 9.35
CA LYS A 74 -0.96 -0.38 9.74
C LYS A 74 -0.48 -0.43 11.19
N GLU A 75 -1.34 -0.89 12.10
CA GLU A 75 -1.04 -1.07 13.52
C GLU A 75 0.15 -2.02 13.71
N ALA A 76 0.14 -3.19 13.07
CA ALA A 76 1.24 -4.15 13.19
C ALA A 76 2.58 -3.60 12.68
N ILE A 77 2.58 -2.77 11.64
CA ILE A 77 3.82 -2.12 11.17
C ILE A 77 4.24 -1.04 12.15
N ASP A 78 3.32 -0.19 12.62
CA ASP A 78 3.62 0.92 13.53
C ASP A 78 4.14 0.42 14.89
N ASP A 79 3.60 -0.68 15.43
CA ASP A 79 4.04 -1.30 16.68
C ASP A 79 5.46 -1.85 16.61
N LEU A 80 5.93 -2.18 15.39
CA LEU A 80 7.28 -2.66 15.11
C LEU A 80 8.27 -1.53 14.75
N GLU A 81 7.93 -0.26 15.05
CA GLU A 81 8.81 0.89 14.82
C GLU A 81 10.03 0.88 15.76
N TRP A 82 11.16 0.37 15.25
CA TRP A 82 12.47 0.54 15.88
C TRP A 82 13.42 1.35 14.97
N PRO A 83 14.25 2.26 15.53
CA PRO A 83 15.21 3.04 14.74
C PRO A 83 16.18 2.14 13.95
N GLY A 84 16.22 2.29 12.62
CA GLY A 84 17.13 1.53 11.75
C GLY A 84 16.77 0.06 11.57
N SER A 85 15.61 -0.38 12.05
CA SER A 85 15.22 -1.79 12.06
C SER A 85 14.64 -2.31 10.75
N SER A 86 14.55 -3.63 10.71
CA SER A 86 13.89 -4.38 9.66
C SER A 86 12.82 -5.26 10.29
N ILE A 87 11.71 -5.41 9.57
CA ILE A 87 10.64 -6.32 9.94
C ILE A 87 10.82 -7.58 9.11
N GLN A 88 10.91 -8.72 9.79
CA GLN A 88 10.83 -10.03 9.18
C GLN A 88 9.37 -10.44 9.04
N ILE A 89 8.95 -10.79 7.83
CA ILE A 89 7.64 -11.35 7.54
C ILE A 89 7.82 -12.84 7.28
N VAL A 90 7.19 -13.65 8.12
CA VAL A 90 7.14 -15.11 7.98
C VAL A 90 5.73 -15.50 7.57
N VAL A 91 5.61 -16.25 6.47
CA VAL A 91 4.33 -16.81 6.03
C VAL A 91 4.47 -18.32 6.05
N GLN A 92 3.59 -19.01 6.77
CA GLN A 92 3.65 -20.45 6.93
C GLN A 92 2.30 -21.11 6.60
N PRO A 93 2.30 -22.23 5.85
CA PRO A 93 1.05 -22.89 5.45
C PRO A 93 0.45 -23.77 6.57
N ASP A 94 1.27 -24.25 7.51
CA ASP A 94 0.84 -25.18 8.56
C ASP A 94 1.54 -24.90 9.92
N PRO A 95 0.80 -24.46 10.97
CA PRO A 95 -0.55 -23.93 10.87
C PRO A 95 -0.57 -22.64 10.04
N PRO A 96 -1.63 -22.36 9.25
CA PRO A 96 -1.68 -21.20 8.35
C PRO A 96 -1.64 -19.90 9.15
N SER A 97 -0.54 -19.16 9.00
CA SER A 97 -0.35 -17.88 9.67
C SER A 97 0.61 -16.95 8.93
N VAL A 98 0.49 -15.67 9.27
CA VAL A 98 1.42 -14.61 8.89
C VAL A 98 1.97 -13.99 10.17
N THR A 99 3.28 -13.96 10.30
CA THR A 99 3.97 -13.41 11.45
C THR A 99 4.82 -12.23 11.04
N PHE A 100 4.72 -11.12 11.76
CA PHE A 100 5.60 -9.96 11.65
C PHE A 100 6.51 -9.94 12.88
N LYS A 101 7.83 -9.93 12.66
CA LYS A 101 8.83 -9.85 13.74
C LYS A 101 9.69 -8.62 13.55
N GLY A 102 9.87 -7.85 14.60
CA GLY A 102 10.84 -6.75 14.65
C GLY A 102 11.98 -7.15 15.57
N GLU A 103 13.20 -7.06 15.06
CA GLU A 103 14.43 -7.24 15.85
C GLU A 103 15.07 -5.86 16.08
N GLY A 104 15.30 -5.52 17.34
CA GLY A 104 15.83 -4.23 17.76
C GLY A 104 16.35 -4.29 19.20
N HIS A 105 15.80 -3.46 20.10
CA HIS A 105 16.11 -3.50 21.54
C HIS A 105 15.39 -4.63 22.31
N GLY A 106 14.62 -5.46 21.60
CA GLY A 106 13.92 -6.64 22.10
C GLY A 106 13.26 -7.36 20.92
N ASP A 107 12.62 -8.49 21.21
CA ASP A 107 11.90 -9.27 20.21
C ASP A 107 10.40 -9.01 20.34
N LEU A 108 9.82 -8.31 19.36
CA LEU A 108 8.36 -8.17 19.24
C LEU A 108 7.87 -8.99 18.05
N GLN A 109 6.84 -9.78 18.30
CA GLN A 109 6.23 -10.67 17.31
C GLN A 109 4.71 -10.46 17.30
N ILE A 110 4.15 -10.26 16.12
CA ILE A 110 2.72 -10.12 15.88
C ILE A 110 2.29 -11.26 14.96
N ASP A 111 1.39 -12.10 15.45
CA ASP A 111 0.91 -13.29 14.74
C ASP A 111 -0.54 -13.09 14.26
N PHE A 112 -0.75 -13.23 12.96
CA PHE A 112 -2.06 -13.35 12.34
C PHE A 112 -2.31 -14.82 12.00
N MET A 113 -3.05 -15.51 12.86
CA MET A 113 -3.45 -16.90 12.64
C MET A 113 -4.73 -16.96 11.82
N TYR A 114 -4.73 -17.72 10.72
CA TYR A 114 -5.87 -17.75 9.78
C TYR A 114 -7.17 -18.22 10.42
N TYR A 115 -7.11 -19.23 11.29
CA TYR A 115 -8.31 -19.78 11.94
C TYR A 115 -8.74 -19.01 13.20
N ALA A 116 -7.84 -18.27 13.85
CA ALA A 116 -8.15 -17.54 15.08
C ALA A 116 -8.44 -16.05 14.85
N ASN A 117 -7.90 -15.46 13.78
CA ASN A 117 -8.03 -14.05 13.45
C ASN A 117 -8.71 -13.86 12.09
N THR A 118 -9.79 -14.59 11.82
CA THR A 118 -10.56 -14.50 10.56
C THR A 118 -11.04 -13.09 10.27
N ASP A 119 -11.29 -12.29 11.31
CA ASP A 119 -11.64 -10.87 11.18
C ASP A 119 -10.47 -9.99 10.71
N LEU A 120 -9.23 -10.39 10.96
CA LEU A 120 -8.04 -9.62 10.61
C LEU A 120 -7.37 -10.15 9.34
N LEU A 121 -7.28 -11.48 9.18
CA LEU A 121 -6.71 -12.18 8.03
C LEU A 121 -7.85 -12.75 7.18
N ILE A 122 -8.29 -11.96 6.21
CA ILE A 122 -9.48 -12.15 5.38
C ILE A 122 -9.29 -13.26 4.34
N ALA A 123 -8.08 -13.36 3.78
CA ALA A 123 -7.75 -14.38 2.78
C ALA A 123 -6.30 -14.81 2.94
N PHE A 124 -6.01 -16.08 2.70
CA PHE A 124 -4.68 -16.64 2.85
C PHE A 124 -4.40 -17.67 1.76
N HIS A 125 -3.27 -17.52 1.08
CA HIS A 125 -2.79 -18.46 0.09
C HIS A 125 -1.27 -18.61 0.23
N CYS A 126 -0.85 -19.77 0.71
CA CYS A 126 0.54 -20.13 0.91
C CYS A 126 0.67 -21.65 0.80
N ASP A 127 1.61 -22.14 0.01
CA ASP A 127 1.91 -23.56 -0.15
C ASP A 127 3.27 -23.95 0.45
N ARG A 128 4.10 -22.96 0.80
CA ARG A 128 5.45 -23.15 1.34
C ARG A 128 5.77 -22.08 2.36
N ARG A 129 6.49 -22.46 3.41
CA ARG A 129 6.99 -21.49 4.38
C ARG A 129 7.99 -20.56 3.70
N VAL A 130 7.82 -19.25 3.88
CA VAL A 130 8.80 -18.23 3.48
C VAL A 130 9.12 -17.30 4.62
N CYS A 131 10.28 -16.66 4.51
CA CYS A 131 10.77 -15.71 5.48
C CYS A 131 11.59 -14.64 4.74
N TYR A 132 11.16 -13.39 4.80
CA TYR A 132 11.87 -12.26 4.18
C TYR A 132 11.92 -11.08 5.13
N ARG A 133 13.03 -10.33 5.08
CA ARG A 133 13.22 -9.11 5.86
C ARG A 133 13.04 -7.88 4.98
N TYR A 134 12.38 -6.85 5.50
CA TYR A 134 12.18 -5.59 4.81
C TYR A 134 12.50 -4.43 5.75
N LYS A 135 13.13 -3.38 5.22
CA LYS A 135 13.41 -2.17 6.02
C LYS A 135 12.11 -1.54 6.49
N TYR A 136 12.02 -1.27 7.79
CA TYR A 136 10.85 -0.67 8.43
C TYR A 136 10.32 0.56 7.66
N LYS A 137 11.22 1.49 7.31
CA LYS A 137 10.86 2.75 6.62
C LYS A 137 10.11 2.54 5.30
N PHE A 138 10.39 1.46 4.57
CA PHE A 138 9.73 1.18 3.29
C PHE A 138 8.38 0.51 3.51
N LEU A 139 8.27 -0.38 4.49
CA LEU A 139 6.98 -0.95 4.90
C LEU A 139 6.04 0.14 5.44
N ARG A 140 6.55 1.01 6.32
CA ARG A 140 5.79 2.15 6.86
C ARG A 140 5.25 3.04 5.75
N ALA A 141 6.04 3.31 4.71
CA ALA A 141 5.58 4.12 3.57
C ALA A 141 4.38 3.51 2.84
N THR A 142 4.20 2.19 2.88
CA THR A 142 3.01 1.52 2.30
C THR A 142 1.74 1.83 3.11
N THR A 143 1.85 2.12 4.40
CA THR A 143 0.70 2.36 5.29
C THR A 143 0.49 3.80 5.73
N SER A 144 1.50 4.68 5.59
CA SER A 144 1.46 6.07 6.08
C SER A 144 0.43 6.98 5.40
N ASN A 145 0.15 6.79 4.11
CA ASN A 145 -0.70 7.68 3.31
C ASN A 145 -1.98 7.00 2.81
N ILE A 146 -2.40 5.94 3.50
CA ILE A 146 -3.65 5.25 3.17
C ILE A 146 -4.81 6.19 3.49
N PRO A 147 -5.71 6.51 2.52
CA PRO A 147 -6.88 7.33 2.78
C PRO A 147 -7.70 6.76 3.94
N SER A 148 -8.21 7.62 4.82
CA SER A 148 -9.01 7.17 5.97
C SER A 148 -10.23 6.34 5.56
N SER A 149 -10.74 6.51 4.34
CA SER A 149 -11.79 5.65 3.76
C SER A 149 -11.35 4.19 3.63
N VAL A 150 -10.10 3.89 3.32
CA VAL A 150 -9.58 2.52 3.26
C VAL A 150 -9.48 1.90 4.66
N ILE A 151 -9.04 2.71 5.63
CA ILE A 151 -8.90 2.29 7.02
C ILE A 151 -10.28 2.03 7.64
N LYS A 152 -11.27 2.88 7.34
CA LYS A 152 -12.65 2.81 7.86
C LYS A 152 -13.52 1.79 7.13
N ASP A 153 -13.44 1.71 5.79
CA ASP A 153 -14.29 0.80 5.00
C ASP A 153 -13.79 -0.65 5.04
N SER A 154 -12.62 -0.92 5.65
CA SER A 154 -12.11 -2.26 5.96
C SER A 154 -11.96 -3.22 4.76
N ARG A 155 -11.90 -2.71 3.53
CA ARG A 155 -11.85 -3.52 2.29
C ARG A 155 -10.59 -4.36 2.10
N GLY A 156 -9.64 -4.23 3.03
CA GLY A 156 -8.44 -5.06 3.12
C GLY A 156 -7.27 -4.56 2.28
N SER A 157 -6.07 -4.87 2.77
CA SER A 157 -4.81 -4.73 2.07
C SER A 157 -4.36 -6.13 1.65
N LYS A 158 -4.17 -6.35 0.34
CA LYS A 158 -3.62 -7.60 -0.18
C LYS A 158 -2.11 -7.48 -0.29
N LEU A 159 -1.39 -8.41 0.33
CA LEU A 159 0.04 -8.56 0.24
C LEU A 159 0.35 -9.78 -0.62
N THR A 160 1.26 -9.63 -1.58
CA THR A 160 1.73 -10.72 -2.44
C THR A 160 3.25 -10.72 -2.43
N ILE A 161 3.85 -11.88 -2.17
CA ILE A 161 5.31 -12.04 -2.18
C ILE A 161 5.68 -12.75 -3.48
N GLY A 162 6.40 -12.04 -4.34
CA GLY A 162 6.87 -12.48 -5.63
C GLY A 162 8.24 -13.14 -5.57
N ARG A 163 8.82 -13.39 -6.75
CA ARG A 163 10.16 -13.94 -6.90
C ARG A 163 11.20 -13.07 -6.18
N GLY A 164 12.19 -13.73 -5.56
CA GLY A 164 13.25 -13.04 -4.84
C GLY A 164 12.78 -12.27 -3.61
N GLY A 165 11.56 -12.54 -3.11
CA GLY A 165 11.00 -11.89 -1.94
C GLY A 165 10.44 -10.49 -2.20
N MET A 166 10.29 -10.06 -3.46
CA MET A 166 9.66 -8.78 -3.78
C MET A 166 8.25 -8.72 -3.19
N LEU A 167 7.98 -7.75 -2.34
CA LEU A 167 6.68 -7.58 -1.70
C LEU A 167 5.84 -6.57 -2.49
N LYS A 168 4.66 -7.00 -2.93
CA LYS A 168 3.61 -6.12 -3.47
C LYS A 168 2.54 -5.92 -2.41
N VAL A 169 2.27 -4.66 -2.05
CA VAL A 169 1.18 -4.27 -1.15
C VAL A 169 0.14 -3.52 -1.97
N GLN A 170 -1.09 -4.02 -1.98
CA GLN A 170 -2.21 -3.45 -2.73
C GLN A 170 -3.33 -3.04 -1.77
N HIS A 171 -3.64 -1.75 -1.71
CA HIS A 171 -4.74 -1.22 -0.90
C HIS A 171 -5.98 -0.98 -1.77
N LEU A 172 -7.12 -1.51 -1.33
CA LEU A 172 -8.41 -1.31 -1.98
C LEU A 172 -9.05 0.00 -1.50
N VAL A 173 -9.23 0.96 -2.40
CA VAL A 173 -9.75 2.29 -2.09
C VAL A 173 -11.13 2.52 -2.71
N SER A 174 -12.07 2.98 -1.88
CA SER A 174 -13.36 3.48 -2.32
C SER A 174 -13.23 4.96 -2.69
N VAL A 175 -13.53 5.29 -3.94
CA VAL A 175 -13.56 6.67 -4.43
C VAL A 175 -15.01 7.13 -4.42
N VAL A 176 -15.31 8.04 -3.48
CA VAL A 176 -16.60 8.73 -3.43
C VAL A 176 -16.69 9.68 -4.62
N ARG A 177 -17.78 9.62 -5.38
CA ARG A 177 -18.07 10.65 -6.38
C ARG A 177 -18.57 11.88 -5.64
N SER A 178 -17.92 13.04 -5.82
CA SER A 178 -18.55 14.31 -5.48
C SER A 178 -19.77 14.50 -6.38
N THR A 179 -20.95 14.55 -5.78
CA THR A 179 -22.21 14.83 -6.47
C THR A 179 -22.15 16.25 -7.00
N GLN A 180 -22.10 16.42 -8.33
CA GLN A 180 -22.39 17.70 -8.97
C GLN A 180 -23.88 18.03 -8.76
N HIS A 181 -24.12 19.18 -8.12
CA HIS A 181 -25.38 19.92 -8.01
C HIS A 181 -26.63 19.15 -7.51
N SER A 182 -27.13 19.62 -6.36
CA SER A 182 -28.51 19.39 -5.92
C SER A 182 -29.48 19.94 -6.99
N HIS A 183 -29.97 19.07 -7.86
CA HIS A 183 -31.33 19.23 -8.38
C HIS A 183 -32.17 18.18 -7.68
N ASN A 184 -33.04 18.67 -6.82
CA ASN A 184 -34.07 17.92 -6.12
C ASN A 184 -34.88 17.11 -7.16
N ASP A 185 -34.82 15.78 -7.09
CA ASP A 185 -35.96 14.89 -7.34
C ASP A 185 -35.59 13.41 -7.08
N SER A 186 -36.31 12.83 -6.12
CA SER A 186 -36.84 11.46 -6.06
C SER A 186 -35.91 10.23 -6.22
N ALA A 187 -36.02 9.35 -5.21
CA ALA A 187 -35.75 7.90 -5.24
C ALA A 187 -34.28 7.42 -5.34
N GLY A 188 -33.66 7.24 -4.17
CA GLY A 188 -33.27 5.89 -3.72
C GLY A 188 -32.33 5.05 -4.58
N TYR A 189 -31.24 5.59 -5.13
CA TYR A 189 -30.10 4.78 -5.55
C TYR A 189 -28.78 5.51 -5.23
N GLN A 190 -28.13 5.15 -4.12
CA GLN A 190 -26.73 5.52 -3.90
C GLN A 190 -25.90 4.97 -5.06
N GLN A 191 -25.31 5.84 -5.89
CA GLN A 191 -24.43 5.39 -6.96
C GLN A 191 -23.27 4.58 -6.34
N PRO A 192 -22.92 3.40 -6.88
CA PRO A 192 -21.86 2.58 -6.32
C PRO A 192 -20.53 3.33 -6.37
N SER A 193 -19.81 3.34 -5.24
CA SER A 193 -18.48 3.93 -5.16
C SER A 193 -17.53 3.22 -6.13
N ARG A 194 -16.71 3.98 -6.85
CA ARG A 194 -15.71 3.37 -7.75
C ARG A 194 -14.60 2.78 -6.89
N ILE A 195 -14.10 1.60 -7.25
CA ILE A 195 -12.96 0.98 -6.58
C ILE A 195 -11.69 1.35 -7.35
N ALA A 196 -10.67 1.81 -6.63
CA ALA A 196 -9.33 2.04 -7.14
C ALA A 196 -8.32 1.25 -6.28
N TYR A 197 -7.12 1.06 -6.81
CA TYR A 197 -6.02 0.40 -6.11
C TYR A 197 -4.85 1.35 -5.96
N ILE A 198 -4.19 1.31 -4.81
CA ILE A 198 -2.87 1.89 -4.60
C ILE A 198 -1.90 0.73 -4.40
N GLU A 199 -0.82 0.71 -5.19
CA GLU A 199 0.17 -0.36 -5.15
C GLU A 199 1.53 0.15 -4.72
N PHE A 200 2.17 -0.61 -3.83
CA PHE A 200 3.54 -0.40 -3.41
C PHE A 200 4.35 -1.66 -3.69
N TYR A 201 5.61 -1.47 -4.08
CA TYR A 201 6.58 -2.53 -4.29
C TYR A 201 7.77 -2.31 -3.36
N VAL A 202 8.11 -3.32 -2.57
CA VAL A 202 9.16 -3.25 -1.54
C VAL A 202 10.14 -4.40 -1.77
N LYS A 203 11.39 -4.06 -2.08
CA LYS A 203 12.48 -5.03 -2.20
C LYS A 203 12.85 -5.54 -0.78
N PRO A 204 13.06 -6.84 -0.59
CA PRO A 204 13.59 -7.36 0.66
C PRO A 204 15.04 -6.91 0.87
N GLU A 205 15.52 -7.05 2.09
CA GLU A 205 16.94 -6.95 2.39
C GLU A 205 17.69 -8.15 1.79
N GLU A 206 18.90 -7.90 1.32
CA GLU A 206 19.83 -8.94 0.91
C GLU A 206 20.32 -9.64 2.19
N THR A 207 20.00 -10.93 2.34
CA THR A 207 20.70 -11.78 3.30
C THR A 207 22.12 -11.96 2.78
N GLU A 208 23.12 -11.51 3.54
CA GLU A 208 24.50 -11.92 3.32
C GLU A 208 24.50 -13.45 3.18
N ASP A 209 25.05 -13.97 2.07
CA ASP A 209 25.19 -15.40 1.87
C ASP A 209 25.86 -16.02 3.10
N PRO A 210 25.47 -17.23 3.54
CA PRO A 210 26.24 -17.91 4.56
C PRO A 210 27.67 -18.05 4.05
N VAL A 211 28.62 -17.46 4.78
CA VAL A 211 30.05 -17.71 4.60
C VAL A 211 30.21 -19.23 4.60
N ASN A 212 30.48 -19.76 3.42
CA ASN A 212 30.75 -21.17 3.21
C ASN A 212 32.15 -21.43 3.79
N ASP A 213 32.22 -21.67 5.11
CA ASP A 213 33.43 -22.21 5.74
C ASP A 213 33.70 -23.57 5.09
N SER A 214 34.72 -23.59 4.23
CA SER A 214 35.33 -24.79 3.65
C SER A 214 36.47 -25.26 4.54
#